data_AF-A0A1D6HFQ0-F1
#
_entry.id   AF-A0A1D6HFQ0-F1
#
_cell.length_a   1.000
_cell.length_b   1.000
_cell.length_c   1.000
_cell.angle_alpha   90.00
_cell.angle_beta   90.00
_cell.angle_gamma   90.00
#
_symmetry.space_group_name_H-M   'P 1'
#
loop_
_entity.id
_entity.type
_entity.pdbx_description
1 polymer ?
#
loop_
_entity_poly.entity_id
_entity_poly.type
_entity_poly.pdbx_seq_one_letter_code
_entity_poly.pdbx_strand_id
1 'polypeptide(L)'
;MLTEILHSLRSGKLKSPQWCHRIFPIQETCILSEEDLHATVSKLFLDFSRSKTNEDKPIKFAVAYNRRGIDETEKNSNEGSNQQTLMDREQCFKVVAAAVKSVAENSVVDLRSPEVAVLVEMLPVSGVPLGSSVAGVSVLPAELISTKPRLCVRSLVPDAKAGKKK
;
A
#
# COMPACT_ATOMS: atom_id res chain seq x y z
N MET A 1 -17.47 -9.19 4.12
CA MET A 1 -17.00 -8.07 4.97
C MET A 1 -15.91 -7.13 4.36
N LEU A 2 -14.95 -7.55 3.54
CA LEU A 2 -14.16 -6.60 2.70
C LEU A 2 -14.03 -7.13 1.26
N THR A 3 -13.75 -8.41 1.16
CA THR A 3 -13.83 -9.22 -0.07
C THR A 3 -15.12 -9.00 -0.85
N GLU A 4 -16.28 -8.93 -0.19
CA GLU A 4 -17.58 -8.65 -0.82
C GLU A 4 -17.67 -7.22 -1.39
N ILE A 5 -17.07 -6.24 -0.70
CA ILE A 5 -17.01 -4.85 -1.18
C ILE A 5 -16.12 -4.80 -2.43
N LEU A 6 -14.94 -5.42 -2.37
CA LEU A 6 -14.01 -5.53 -3.50
C LEU A 6 -14.66 -6.25 -4.69
N HIS A 7 -15.36 -7.35 -4.44
CA HIS A 7 -16.08 -8.10 -5.46
C HIS A 7 -17.23 -7.28 -6.08
N SER A 8 -17.97 -6.53 -5.26
CA SER A 8 -19.06 -5.66 -5.73
C SER A 8 -18.54 -4.47 -6.54
N LEU A 9 -17.36 -3.95 -6.21
CA LEU A 9 -16.66 -2.93 -7.01
C LEU A 9 -16.20 -3.48 -8.36
N ARG A 10 -15.57 -4.66 -8.38
CA ARG A 10 -15.12 -5.31 -9.62
C ARG A 10 -16.26 -5.69 -10.56
N SER A 11 -17.38 -6.16 -10.01
CA SER A 11 -18.56 -6.53 -10.79
C SER A 11 -19.34 -5.32 -11.34
N GLY A 12 -18.91 -4.09 -11.06
CA GLY A 12 -19.59 -2.86 -11.48
C GLY A 12 -20.92 -2.62 -10.77
N LYS A 13 -21.33 -3.47 -9.81
CA LYS A 13 -22.53 -3.29 -9.00
C LYS A 13 -22.44 -2.04 -8.12
N LEU A 14 -21.22 -1.73 -7.64
CA LEU A 14 -20.92 -0.51 -6.91
C LEU A 14 -20.07 0.42 -7.79
N LYS A 15 -20.39 1.72 -7.76
CA LYS A 15 -19.53 2.75 -8.34
C LYS A 15 -18.22 2.83 -7.56
N SER A 16 -17.15 3.23 -8.23
CA SER A 16 -15.87 3.47 -7.57
C SER A 16 -16.06 4.48 -6.41
N PRO A 17 -15.49 4.20 -5.23
CA PRO A 17 -15.66 5.04 -4.07
C PRO A 17 -15.12 6.46 -4.35
N GLN A 18 -15.92 7.46 -3.98
CA GLN A 18 -15.48 8.86 -3.93
C GLN A 18 -14.86 9.12 -2.56
N TRP A 19 -13.54 8.97 -2.48
CA TRP A 19 -12.82 9.18 -1.22
C TRP A 19 -12.62 10.68 -0.95
N CYS A 20 -13.00 11.19 0.21
CA CYS A 20 -12.59 12.55 0.62
C CYS A 20 -11.09 12.60 0.97
N HIS A 21 -10.58 11.48 1.49
CA HIS A 21 -9.18 11.24 1.86
C HIS A 21 -8.77 9.85 1.38
N ARG A 22 -7.55 9.70 0.87
CA ARG A 22 -7.02 8.40 0.43
C ARG A 22 -6.78 7.52 1.67
N ILE A 23 -7.81 6.76 2.05
CA ILE A 23 -7.77 5.80 3.16
C ILE A 23 -7.66 4.41 2.55
N PHE A 24 -6.60 3.70 2.90
CA PHE A 24 -6.41 2.32 2.47
C PHE A 24 -6.80 1.37 3.61
N PRO A 25 -7.66 0.37 3.35
CA PRO A 25 -8.00 -0.61 4.36
C PRO A 25 -6.82 -1.55 4.57
N ILE A 26 -6.31 -1.63 5.80
CA ILE A 26 -5.35 -2.66 6.21
C ILE A 26 -6.10 -3.99 6.25
N GLN A 27 -5.65 -4.97 5.47
CA GLN A 27 -6.30 -6.28 5.38
C GLN A 27 -5.78 -7.23 6.45
N GLU A 28 -4.48 -7.18 6.73
CA GLU A 28 -3.84 -8.01 7.75
C GLU A 28 -2.65 -7.26 8.35
N THR A 29 -2.29 -7.60 9.59
CA THR A 29 -1.10 -7.06 10.27
C THR A 29 -0.12 -8.18 10.56
N CYS A 30 1.17 -7.91 10.42
CA CYS A 30 2.23 -8.87 10.72
C CYS A 30 3.40 -8.18 11.42
N ILE A 31 4.29 -8.97 12.01
CA ILE A 31 5.61 -8.47 12.40
C ILE A 31 6.37 -8.13 11.12
N LEU A 32 7.11 -7.02 11.11
CA LEU A 32 7.91 -6.58 9.97
C LEU A 32 9.23 -7.38 9.92
N SER A 33 9.10 -8.68 9.66
CA SER A 33 10.20 -9.60 9.36
C SER A 33 10.06 -10.09 7.91
N GLU A 34 11.13 -10.63 7.32
CA GLU A 34 11.05 -11.17 5.96
C GLU A 34 10.06 -12.34 5.87
N GLU A 35 10.09 -13.24 6.85
CA GLU A 35 9.26 -14.44 6.90
C GLU A 35 7.78 -14.09 7.03
N ASP A 36 7.42 -13.27 8.02
CA ASP A 36 6.04 -12.91 8.29
C ASP A 36 5.46 -12.06 7.15
N LEU A 37 6.23 -11.10 6.63
CA LEU A 37 5.78 -10.29 5.51
C LEU A 37 5.58 -11.14 4.25
N HIS A 38 6.50 -12.06 3.97
CA HIS A 38 6.35 -12.98 2.84
C HIS A 38 5.09 -13.84 2.97
N ALA A 39 4.87 -14.43 4.14
CA ALA A 39 3.71 -15.29 4.40
C ALA A 39 2.38 -14.50 4.28
N THR A 40 2.30 -13.32 4.91
CA THR A 40 1.09 -12.47 4.85
C THR A 40 0.80 -12.00 3.43
N VAL A 41 1.81 -11.52 2.69
CA VAL A 41 1.62 -11.07 1.30
C VAL A 41 1.19 -12.24 0.41
N SER A 42 1.85 -13.40 0.53
CA SER A 42 1.52 -14.58 -0.29
C SER A 42 0.07 -15.02 -0.07
N LYS A 43 -0.38 -15.05 1.19
CA LYS A 43 -1.76 -15.37 1.56
C LYS A 43 -2.76 -14.39 0.95
N LEU A 44 -2.58 -13.08 1.19
CA LEU A 44 -3.49 -12.05 0.67
C LEU A 44 -3.50 -12.00 -0.87
N PHE A 45 -2.34 -12.21 -1.49
CA PHE A 45 -2.23 -12.22 -2.94
C PHE A 45 -2.85 -13.47 -3.57
N LEU A 46 -2.77 -14.62 -2.91
CA LEU A 46 -3.46 -15.85 -3.33
C LEU A 46 -4.98 -15.66 -3.31
N ASP A 47 -5.51 -15.06 -2.25
CA ASP A 47 -6.94 -14.75 -2.15
C ASP A 47 -7.37 -13.75 -3.22
N PHE A 48 -6.52 -12.75 -3.51
CA PHE A 48 -6.73 -11.85 -4.65
C PHE A 48 -6.73 -12.60 -5.99
N SER A 49 -5.77 -13.51 -6.21
CA SER A 49 -5.61 -14.23 -7.47
C SER A 49 -6.77 -15.18 -7.75
N ARG A 50 -7.23 -15.93 -6.74
CA ARG A 50 -8.41 -16.82 -6.82
C ARG A 50 -9.68 -16.08 -7.24
N SER A 51 -9.77 -14.79 -6.95
CA SER A 51 -10.93 -13.96 -7.32
C SER A 51 -10.87 -13.41 -8.76
N LYS A 52 -9.78 -13.63 -9.50
CA LYS A 52 -9.71 -13.35 -10.95
C LYS A 52 -9.92 -14.65 -11.72
N THR A 53 -10.85 -14.63 -12.68
CA THR A 53 -11.04 -15.72 -13.64
C THR A 53 -9.81 -15.85 -14.53
N ASN A 54 -9.38 -17.10 -14.74
CA ASN A 54 -8.19 -17.55 -15.48
C ASN A 54 -8.01 -16.85 -16.83
N GLU A 55 -7.27 -15.75 -16.87
CA GLU A 55 -6.64 -15.27 -18.09
C GLU A 55 -5.14 -15.54 -17.93
N ASP A 56 -4.52 -16.22 -18.89
CA ASP A 56 -3.06 -16.50 -18.96
C ASP A 56 -2.18 -15.23 -19.07
N LYS A 57 -2.74 -14.06 -18.75
CA LYS A 57 -2.04 -12.79 -18.83
C LYS A 57 -1.20 -12.56 -17.57
N PRO A 58 0.02 -12.01 -17.72
CA PRO A 58 0.87 -11.65 -16.59
C PRO A 58 0.19 -10.60 -15.72
N ILE A 59 0.06 -10.87 -14.41
CA ILE A 59 -0.54 -9.92 -13.46
C ILE A 59 0.42 -8.75 -13.25
N LYS A 60 -0.03 -7.54 -13.56
CA LYS A 60 0.72 -6.30 -13.32
C LYS A 60 0.52 -5.80 -11.90
N PHE A 61 1.60 -5.66 -11.13
CA PHE A 61 1.52 -5.21 -9.75
C PHE A 61 2.46 -4.04 -9.43
N ALA A 62 2.13 -3.28 -8.39
CA ALA A 62 3.00 -2.27 -7.80
C ALA A 62 3.17 -2.52 -6.30
N VAL A 63 4.29 -2.07 -5.75
CA VAL A 63 4.56 -2.14 -4.30
C VAL A 63 4.72 -0.72 -3.77
N ALA A 64 4.08 -0.43 -2.65
CA ALA A 64 4.27 0.81 -1.91
C ALA A 64 4.64 0.48 -0.46
N TYR A 65 5.59 1.23 0.07
CA TYR A 65 6.03 1.13 1.45
C TYR A 65 5.94 2.50 2.10
N ASN A 66 5.21 2.60 3.20
CA ASN A 66 5.04 3.83 3.98
C ASN A 66 5.42 3.59 5.44
N ARG A 67 5.96 4.62 6.09
CA ARG A 67 6.18 4.64 7.54
C ARG A 67 5.27 5.71 8.13
N ARG A 68 4.27 5.34 8.95
CA ARG A 68 3.45 6.33 9.64
C ARG A 68 4.14 6.75 10.93
N GLY A 69 4.33 8.07 11.12
CA GLY A 69 4.80 8.64 12.37
C GLY A 69 6.31 8.57 12.63
N ILE A 70 7.10 8.13 11.65
CA ILE A 70 8.57 8.23 11.66
C ILE A 70 8.93 9.20 10.54
N ASP A 71 9.38 10.40 10.90
CA ASP A 71 9.77 11.42 9.93
C ASP A 71 11.06 10.98 9.22
N GLU A 72 11.18 11.18 7.90
CA GLU A 72 12.39 10.80 7.14
C GLU A 72 13.62 11.68 7.47
N THR A 73 13.46 12.66 8.37
CA THR A 73 14.47 13.60 8.86
C THR A 73 15.39 13.04 9.94
N GLU A 74 15.19 11.83 10.47
CA GLU A 74 16.11 11.20 11.43
C GLU A 74 17.41 10.64 10.78
N LYS A 75 17.88 11.24 9.68
CA LYS A 75 19.22 10.96 9.13
C LYS A 75 20.37 11.67 9.86
N ASN A 76 20.10 12.50 10.86
CA ASN A 76 21.11 13.37 11.49
C ASN A 76 21.20 13.27 13.03
N SER A 77 21.10 12.09 13.61
CA SER A 77 21.42 11.90 15.04
C SER A 77 22.33 10.69 15.21
N ASN A 78 23.63 10.98 15.29
CA ASN A 78 24.66 10.00 15.58
C ASN A 78 24.57 9.56 17.05
N GLU A 79 25.05 8.33 17.30
CA GLU A 79 25.49 7.78 18.58
C GLU A 79 24.45 7.14 19.53
N GLY A 80 24.53 5.80 19.60
CA GLY A 80 24.40 5.12 20.88
C GLY A 80 23.08 4.41 21.19
N SER A 81 22.51 3.65 20.25
CA SER A 81 21.62 2.56 20.67
C SER A 81 21.61 1.45 19.61
N ASN A 82 21.68 0.19 20.04
CA ASN A 82 21.52 -1.01 19.20
C ASN A 82 20.08 -1.07 18.64
N GLN A 83 19.72 -0.13 17.76
CA GLN A 83 18.51 -0.24 16.96
C GLN A 83 18.74 -1.39 15.99
N GLN A 84 18.05 -2.51 16.23
CA GLN A 84 17.89 -3.54 15.21
C GLN A 84 17.51 -2.86 13.90
N THR A 85 18.26 -3.19 12.84
CA THR A 85 18.10 -2.61 11.50
C THR A 85 16.66 -2.84 11.04
N LEU A 86 15.80 -1.83 11.21
CA LEU A 86 14.43 -1.86 10.73
C LEU A 86 14.46 -2.15 9.23
N MET A 87 13.65 -3.11 8.77
CA MET A 87 13.60 -3.48 7.35
C MET A 87 13.42 -2.22 6.50
N ASP A 88 14.38 -2.01 5.60
CA ASP A 88 14.38 -0.84 4.73
C ASP A 88 13.38 -1.01 3.58
N ARG A 89 13.16 0.08 2.85
CA ARG A 89 12.22 0.11 1.74
C ARG A 89 12.59 -0.86 0.62
N GLU A 90 13.88 -1.03 0.34
CA GLU A 90 14.36 -1.86 -0.75
C GLU A 90 14.22 -3.34 -0.41
N GLN A 91 14.58 -3.72 0.81
CA GLN A 91 14.39 -5.06 1.37
C GLN A 91 12.91 -5.42 1.41
N CYS A 92 12.04 -4.51 1.85
CA CYS A 92 10.60 -4.71 1.77
C CYS A 92 10.12 -4.99 0.34
N PHE A 93 10.60 -4.23 -0.65
CA PHE A 93 10.21 -4.45 -2.05
C PHE A 93 10.69 -5.79 -2.59
N LYS A 94 11.90 -6.23 -2.21
CA LYS A 94 12.43 -7.55 -2.56
C LYS A 94 11.56 -8.68 -2.00
N VAL A 95 11.24 -8.62 -0.70
CA VAL A 95 10.40 -9.63 -0.02
C VAL A 95 9.01 -9.68 -0.64
N VAL A 96 8.37 -8.53 -0.85
CA VAL A 96 7.03 -8.46 -1.46
C VAL A 96 7.04 -9.00 -2.89
N ALA A 97 8.03 -8.63 -3.70
CA ALA A 97 8.14 -9.13 -5.07
C ALA A 97 8.36 -10.65 -5.12
N ALA A 98 9.17 -11.19 -4.21
CA ALA A 98 9.36 -12.64 -4.07
C ALA A 98 8.06 -13.34 -3.68
N ALA A 99 7.33 -12.82 -2.69
CA ALA A 99 6.05 -13.34 -2.26
C ALA A 99 5.02 -13.36 -3.39
N VAL A 100 4.89 -12.25 -4.14
CA VAL A 100 3.97 -12.17 -5.29
C VAL A 100 4.35 -13.18 -6.39
N LYS A 101 5.64 -13.31 -6.70
CA LYS A 101 6.14 -14.28 -7.69
C LYS A 101 5.92 -15.74 -7.28
N SER A 102 5.97 -16.03 -5.97
CA SER A 102 5.71 -17.38 -5.46
C SER A 102 4.26 -17.84 -5.70
N VAL A 103 3.33 -16.89 -5.79
CA VAL A 103 1.90 -17.15 -6.04
C VAL A 103 1.55 -17.02 -7.53
N ALA A 104 2.17 -16.07 -8.23
CA ALA A 104 1.95 -15.81 -9.65
C ALA A 104 3.30 -15.61 -10.36
N GLU A 105 3.84 -16.70 -10.90
CA GLU A 105 5.17 -16.74 -11.52
C GLU A 105 5.31 -15.72 -12.66
N ASN A 106 4.27 -15.56 -13.47
CA ASN A 106 4.22 -14.61 -14.60
C ASN A 106 3.93 -13.17 -14.18
N SER A 107 3.95 -12.83 -12.89
CA SER A 107 3.68 -11.46 -12.43
C SER A 107 4.80 -10.48 -12.82
N VAL A 108 4.41 -9.23 -13.11
CA VAL A 108 5.32 -8.17 -13.56
C VAL A 108 5.09 -6.90 -12.77
N VAL A 109 6.16 -6.22 -12.39
CA VAL A 109 6.08 -4.92 -11.73
C VAL A 109 5.72 -3.84 -12.76
N ASP A 110 4.61 -3.13 -12.58
CA ASP A 110 4.18 -2.00 -13.40
C ASP A 110 3.75 -0.83 -12.49
N LEU A 111 4.56 0.24 -12.48
CA LEU A 111 4.28 1.43 -11.66
C LEU A 111 3.35 2.44 -12.36
N ARG A 112 3.11 2.27 -13.67
CA ARG A 112 2.31 3.19 -14.47
C ARG A 112 0.84 2.80 -14.49
N SER A 113 0.56 1.51 -14.63
CA SER A 113 -0.81 0.98 -14.72
C SER A 113 -0.94 -0.39 -14.03
N PRO A 114 -0.72 -0.47 -12.70
CA PRO A 114 -0.88 -1.71 -11.96
C PRO A 114 -2.34 -2.17 -11.92
N GLU A 115 -2.56 -3.48 -12.04
CA GLU A 115 -3.86 -4.12 -11.79
C GLU A 115 -4.11 -4.35 -10.30
N VAL A 116 -3.03 -4.44 -9.53
CA VAL A 116 -3.03 -4.65 -8.09
C VAL A 116 -1.87 -3.91 -7.46
N ALA A 117 -2.08 -3.32 -6.28
CA ALA A 117 -0.99 -2.76 -5.49
C ALA A 117 -0.90 -3.48 -4.15
N VAL A 118 0.33 -3.82 -3.75
CA VAL A 118 0.65 -4.28 -2.41
C VAL A 118 1.19 -3.09 -1.62
N LEU A 119 0.43 -2.66 -0.62
CA LEU A 119 0.80 -1.58 0.28
C LEU A 119 1.26 -2.20 1.60
N VAL A 120 2.46 -1.84 2.01
CA VAL A 120 3.03 -2.18 3.30
C VAL A 120 3.21 -0.89 4.08
N GLU A 121 2.65 -0.84 5.28
CA GLU A 121 2.68 0.35 6.11
C GLU A 121 3.17 -0.01 7.51
N MET A 122 4.28 0.58 7.94
CA MET A 122 4.73 0.45 9.32
C MET A 122 3.80 1.23 10.26
N LEU A 123 3.31 0.55 11.29
CA LEU A 123 2.32 1.07 12.22
C LEU A 123 2.99 1.40 13.57
N PRO A 124 2.75 2.59 14.16
CA PRO A 124 3.26 2.93 15.48
C PRO A 124 2.41 2.26 16.57
N VAL A 125 2.61 0.96 16.78
CA VAL A 125 1.88 0.16 17.77
C VAL A 125 2.67 0.08 19.08
N SER A 126 2.03 0.47 20.19
CA SER A 126 2.60 0.31 21.53
C SER A 126 2.45 -1.13 22.04
N GLY A 127 3.35 -1.58 22.92
CA GLY A 127 3.28 -2.92 23.52
C GLY A 127 3.81 -4.06 22.64
N VAL A 128 4.43 -3.73 21.51
CA VAL A 128 5.18 -4.68 20.67
C VAL A 128 6.51 -5.02 21.37
N PRO A 129 7.01 -6.27 21.29
CA PRO A 129 8.31 -6.63 21.84
C PRO A 129 9.42 -5.68 21.38
N LEU A 130 10.35 -5.35 22.27
CA LEU A 130 11.49 -4.49 21.98
C LEU A 130 12.25 -5.00 20.75
N GLY A 131 12.45 -4.10 19.78
CA GLY A 131 13.16 -4.40 18.54
C GLY A 131 12.27 -4.90 17.38
N SER A 132 11.04 -5.32 17.67
CA SER A 132 10.07 -5.69 16.64
C SER A 132 9.25 -4.47 16.17
N SER A 133 8.84 -4.50 14.90
CA SER A 133 7.89 -3.53 14.33
C SER A 133 6.69 -4.26 13.76
N VAL A 134 5.54 -3.59 13.72
CA VAL A 134 4.32 -4.13 13.12
C VAL A 134 4.04 -3.40 11.81
N ALA A 135 3.64 -4.15 10.79
CA ALA A 135 3.17 -3.58 9.54
C ALA A 135 1.74 -4.01 9.21
N GLY A 136 0.98 -3.07 8.68
CA GLY A 136 -0.27 -3.33 7.98
C GLY A 136 0.00 -3.62 6.51
N VAL A 137 -0.57 -4.71 6.01
CA VAL A 137 -0.45 -5.15 4.62
C VAL A 137 -1.81 -5.06 3.93
N SER A 138 -1.82 -4.53 2.71
CA SER A 138 -3.02 -4.39 1.88
C SER A 138 -2.72 -4.74 0.42
N VAL A 139 -3.43 -5.71 -0.14
CA VAL A 139 -3.47 -6.08 -1.56
C VAL A 139 -4.75 -5.52 -2.17
N LEU A 140 -4.61 -4.40 -2.89
CA LEU A 140 -5.73 -3.60 -3.38
C LEU A 140 -5.83 -3.65 -4.90
N PRO A 141 -7.03 -3.84 -5.47
CA PRO A 141 -7.21 -3.85 -6.92
C PRO A 141 -7.16 -2.43 -7.52
N ALA A 142 -7.00 -2.36 -8.84
CA ALA A 142 -6.93 -1.14 -9.64
C ALA A 142 -8.02 -0.11 -9.30
N GLU A 143 -9.25 -0.55 -9.03
CA GLU A 143 -10.39 0.32 -8.75
C GLU A 143 -10.23 1.10 -7.46
N LEU A 144 -9.50 0.55 -6.47
CA LEU A 144 -9.24 1.26 -5.22
C LEU A 144 -8.04 2.19 -5.31
N ILE A 145 -7.02 1.83 -6.10
CA ILE A 145 -5.77 2.60 -6.17
C ILE A 145 -5.85 3.77 -7.16
N SER A 146 -6.70 3.66 -8.19
CA SER A 146 -6.90 4.68 -9.24
C SER A 146 -7.96 5.73 -8.91
N THR A 147 -8.73 5.53 -7.83
CA THR A 147 -9.77 6.48 -7.40
C THR A 147 -9.18 7.85 -7.09
N LYS A 148 -9.66 8.86 -7.82
CA LYS A 148 -9.49 10.29 -7.52
C LYS A 148 -10.56 10.69 -6.50
N PRO A 149 -10.28 11.63 -5.58
CA PRO A 149 -9.65 12.91 -5.84
C PRO A 149 -8.22 13.06 -5.31
N ARG A 150 -7.45 13.93 -5.97
CA ARG A 150 -6.34 14.63 -5.33
C ARG A 150 -6.99 15.72 -4.47
N LEU A 151 -6.64 15.80 -3.18
CA LEU A 151 -7.11 16.87 -2.31
C LEU A 151 -6.64 18.20 -2.90
N CYS A 152 -7.56 19.01 -3.42
CA CYS A 152 -7.28 20.38 -3.80
C CYS A 152 -7.61 21.24 -2.58
N VAL A 153 -6.60 21.57 -1.77
CA VAL A 153 -6.77 22.62 -0.76
C VAL A 153 -6.89 23.93 -1.53
N ARG A 154 -8.11 24.44 -1.67
CA ARG A 154 -8.37 25.79 -2.18
C ARG A 154 -8.51 26.72 -0.99
N SER A 155 -7.91 27.90 -1.07
CA SER A 155 -8.16 28.98 -0.12
C SER A 155 -9.67 29.24 -0.04
N LEU A 156 -10.20 29.38 1.18
CA LEU A 156 -11.60 29.76 1.41
C LEU A 156 -11.91 31.18 0.92
N VAL A 157 -10.87 31.98 0.67
CA VAL A 157 -11.01 33.32 0.11
C VAL A 157 -10.64 33.25 -1.37
N PRO A 158 -11.53 33.66 -2.29
CA PRO A 158 -11.15 33.83 -3.69
C PRO A 158 -10.00 34.84 -3.76
N ASP A 159 -9.01 34.54 -4.59
CA ASP A 159 -7.85 35.40 -4.80
C ASP A 159 -8.31 36.78 -5.25
N ALA A 160 -8.33 37.74 -4.32
CA ALA A 160 -8.77 39.10 -4.55
C ALA A 160 -7.70 39.90 -5.30
N LYS A 161 -7.12 39.31 -6.35
CA LYS A 161 -6.21 40.00 -7.29
C LYS A 161 -6.37 39.47 -8.72
N ALA A 162 -7.61 39.33 -9.19
CA ALA A 162 -7.91 39.59 -10.61
C ALA A 162 -8.14 41.10 -10.81
N GLY A 163 -7.16 41.91 -10.39
CA GLY A 163 -7.10 43.31 -10.75
C GLY A 163 -6.60 43.41 -12.19
N LYS A 164 -7.51 43.76 -13.11
CA LYS A 164 -7.24 44.14 -14.50
C LYS A 164 -5.87 44.82 -14.65
N LYS A 165 -5.03 44.29 -15.53
CA LYS A 165 -4.07 45.14 -16.24
C LYS A 165 -4.39 45.10 -17.73
N LYS A 166 -4.42 46.33 -18.24
CA LYS A 166 -4.81 46.82 -19.55
C LYS A 166 -3.91 46.27 -20.65
#